data_AF-A0A4Q3UED3-F1
#
_entry.id   AF-A0A4Q3UED3-F1
#
_cell.length_a   1.000
_cell.length_b   1.000
_cell.length_c   1.000
_cell.angle_alpha   90.00
_cell.angle_beta   90.00
_cell.angle_gamma   90.00
#
_symmetry.space_group_name_H-M   'P 1'
#
loop_
_entity.id
_entity.type
_entity.pdbx_description
1 polymer ?
#
loop_
_entity_poly.entity_id
_entity_poly.type
_entity_poly.pdbx_seq_one_letter_code
_entity_poly.pdbx_strand_id
1 'polypeptide(L)'
;MIKSTVRALLIATVLTAAGTATLPSIAAAAESVSAASAKTLDAANKAVKASNWDQAIAELQKVNAIPNKTAYDTYVMNQLLAFAYTKKNNFVEAAKAMEAQLASSYATPAQKVQLNKQLLGVYFNQKNYAKAADLANQLVSSGAADAATYNVLAQAYDKQGKLPEAVKLVKARVDASAKPSENELLLLLDYQRRLKDTNGEMATFEKLVGFYPKAEYWENIIPTLRAPGNSDEMNLGVLRLMSSTNTLKKPDDVTEM
;
A
#
# COMPACT_ATOMS: atom_id res chain seq x y z
N MET A 1 -15.77 43.19 -34.20
CA MET A 1 -14.74 42.49 -33.41
C MET A 1 -14.98 42.77 -31.94
N ILE A 2 -15.67 41.87 -31.22
CA ILE A 2 -15.94 42.02 -29.79
C ILE A 2 -15.13 40.94 -29.08
N LYS A 3 -14.05 41.36 -28.40
CA LYS A 3 -13.24 40.50 -27.54
C LYS A 3 -14.08 40.12 -26.32
N SER A 4 -14.67 38.92 -26.35
CA SER A 4 -15.31 38.31 -25.19
C SER A 4 -14.21 37.84 -24.22
N THR A 5 -13.99 38.63 -23.16
CA THR A 5 -13.16 38.29 -22.02
C THR A 5 -13.93 37.33 -21.11
N VAL A 6 -13.96 36.05 -21.46
CA VAL A 6 -14.44 35.00 -20.56
C VAL A 6 -13.38 34.78 -19.48
N ARG A 7 -13.71 35.16 -18.25
CA ARG A 7 -12.92 34.86 -17.05
C ARG A 7 -12.81 33.33 -16.92
N ALA A 8 -11.63 32.79 -17.20
CA ALA A 8 -11.29 31.39 -17.00
C ALA A 8 -11.52 31.01 -15.54
N LEU A 9 -12.37 30.02 -15.30
CA LEU A 9 -12.63 29.48 -13.98
C LEU A 9 -11.40 28.67 -13.55
N LEU A 10 -10.52 29.28 -12.75
CA LEU A 10 -9.53 28.54 -11.97
C LEU A 10 -10.29 27.67 -10.96
N ILE A 11 -10.44 26.37 -11.25
CA ILE A 11 -10.78 25.39 -10.21
C ILE A 11 -9.49 25.15 -9.41
N ALA A 12 -9.05 26.18 -8.68
CA ALA A 12 -8.07 26.05 -7.62
C ALA A 12 -8.84 25.59 -6.38
N THR A 13 -9.01 24.29 -6.20
CA THR A 13 -9.41 23.75 -4.89
C THR A 13 -8.23 23.88 -3.92
N VAL A 14 -8.13 25.03 -3.28
CA VAL A 14 -7.48 25.17 -1.97
C VAL A 14 -8.47 24.61 -0.94
N LEU A 15 -8.19 23.42 -0.43
CA LEU A 15 -8.90 22.87 0.72
C LEU A 15 -8.04 23.13 1.96
N THR A 16 -8.36 24.17 2.70
CA THR A 16 -7.85 24.38 4.06
C THR A 16 -8.81 23.76 5.08
N ALA A 17 -8.21 22.97 5.99
CA ALA A 17 -8.68 22.55 7.31
C ALA A 17 -9.84 21.55 7.44
N ALA A 18 -9.48 20.26 7.54
CA ALA A 18 -9.55 19.43 8.77
C ALA A 18 -9.99 17.97 8.46
N GLY A 19 -9.09 17.00 8.68
CA GLY A 19 -9.36 15.55 8.60
C GLY A 19 -8.90 14.89 7.30
N THR A 20 -7.93 13.99 7.40
CA THR A 20 -7.00 13.59 6.33
C THR A 20 -7.55 12.57 5.34
N ALA A 21 -8.04 13.08 4.20
CA ALA A 21 -7.85 12.47 2.88
C ALA A 21 -7.67 13.64 1.89
N THR A 22 -6.44 14.15 1.79
CA THR A 22 -6.12 15.26 0.90
C THR A 22 -6.26 14.80 -0.55
N LEU A 23 -7.18 15.43 -1.30
CA LEU A 23 -7.12 15.39 -2.76
C LEU A 23 -5.75 15.92 -3.18
N PRO A 24 -5.02 15.25 -4.09
CA PRO A 24 -3.74 15.77 -4.56
C PRO A 24 -3.95 17.18 -5.15
N SER A 25 -3.15 18.14 -4.67
CA SER A 25 -3.16 19.49 -5.22
C SER A 25 -2.67 19.45 -6.67
N ILE A 26 -3.39 20.14 -7.55
CA ILE A 26 -2.95 20.34 -8.93
C ILE A 26 -1.81 21.36 -8.86
N ALA A 27 -0.57 20.89 -8.98
CA ALA A 27 0.53 21.79 -9.35
C ALA A 27 0.15 22.43 -10.69
N ALA A 28 0.12 23.76 -10.73
CA ALA A 28 -0.43 24.55 -11.81
C ALA A 28 0.21 24.23 -13.17
N ALA A 29 -0.43 23.36 -13.95
CA ALA A 29 -0.35 23.46 -15.40
C ALA A 29 -1.22 24.66 -15.79
N ALA A 30 -0.65 25.62 -16.52
CA ALA A 30 -1.28 26.89 -16.90
C ALA A 30 -2.49 26.76 -17.86
N GLU A 31 -3.03 25.56 -18.04
CA GLU A 31 -4.19 25.31 -18.88
C GLU A 31 -5.47 25.22 -18.04
N SER A 32 -6.51 25.89 -18.53
CA SER A 32 -7.84 25.86 -17.93
C SER A 32 -8.75 24.92 -18.72
N VAL A 33 -9.76 24.39 -18.04
CA VAL A 33 -10.81 23.60 -18.69
C VAL A 33 -11.43 24.43 -19.82
N SER A 34 -11.65 23.81 -20.98
CA SER A 34 -12.23 24.49 -22.13
C SER A 34 -13.65 24.97 -21.83
N ALA A 35 -14.06 26.09 -22.43
CA ALA A 35 -15.42 26.59 -22.28
C ALA A 35 -16.48 25.55 -22.73
N ALA A 36 -16.14 24.70 -23.70
CA ALA A 36 -17.00 23.63 -24.19
C ALA A 36 -17.26 22.57 -23.10
N SER A 37 -16.23 22.19 -22.35
CA SER A 37 -16.32 21.15 -21.31
C SER A 37 -16.67 21.70 -19.92
N ALA A 38 -16.54 23.02 -19.70
CA ALA A 38 -16.68 23.65 -18.39
C ALA A 38 -18.03 23.35 -17.70
N LYS A 39 -19.15 23.46 -18.43
CA LYS A 39 -20.49 23.20 -17.87
C LYS A 39 -20.65 21.74 -17.42
N THR A 40 -20.20 20.80 -18.24
CA THR A 40 -20.29 19.36 -17.97
C THR A 40 -19.38 18.96 -16.81
N LEU A 41 -18.15 19.48 -16.78
CA LEU A 41 -17.20 19.21 -15.70
C LEU A 41 -17.62 19.86 -14.38
N ASP A 42 -18.25 21.03 -14.39
CA ASP A 42 -18.83 21.63 -13.18
C ASP A 42 -20.01 20.79 -12.64
N ALA A 43 -20.90 20.31 -13.51
CA ALA A 43 -21.99 19.42 -13.12
C ALA A 43 -21.47 18.11 -12.51
N ALA A 44 -20.46 17.50 -13.13
CA ALA A 44 -19.77 16.33 -12.59
C ALA A 44 -19.15 16.61 -11.22
N ASN A 45 -18.43 17.73 -11.06
CA ASN A 45 -17.79 18.11 -9.81
C ASN A 45 -18.81 18.36 -8.67
N LYS A 46 -19.96 18.96 -8.98
CA LYS A 46 -21.07 19.10 -8.03
C LYS A 46 -21.61 17.73 -7.59
N ALA A 47 -21.79 16.81 -8.53
CA ALA A 47 -22.22 15.45 -8.21
C ALA A 47 -21.18 14.70 -7.34
N VAL A 48 -19.87 14.85 -7.64
CA VAL A 48 -18.77 14.33 -6.82
C VAL A 48 -18.83 14.90 -5.39
N LYS A 49 -19.01 16.21 -5.22
CA LYS A 49 -19.14 16.84 -3.90
C LYS A 49 -20.38 16.39 -3.13
N ALA A 50 -21.47 16.12 -3.84
CA ALA A 50 -22.68 15.54 -3.28
C ALA A 50 -22.58 14.02 -3.03
N SER A 51 -21.41 13.41 -3.27
CA SER A 51 -21.20 11.95 -3.23
C SER A 51 -22.15 11.16 -4.14
N ASN A 52 -22.75 11.83 -5.14
CA ASN A 52 -23.57 11.20 -6.16
C ASN A 52 -22.66 10.65 -7.27
N TRP A 53 -22.06 9.49 -7.00
CA TRP A 53 -21.05 8.90 -7.89
C TRP A 53 -21.62 8.49 -9.24
N ASP A 54 -22.87 8.01 -9.29
CA ASP A 54 -23.52 7.61 -10.53
C ASP A 54 -23.75 8.81 -11.46
N GLN A 55 -24.30 9.90 -10.92
CA GLN A 55 -24.47 11.13 -11.69
C GLN A 55 -23.12 11.71 -12.09
N ALA A 56 -22.13 11.72 -11.21
CA ALA A 56 -20.79 12.19 -11.53
C ALA A 56 -20.19 11.43 -12.73
N ILE A 57 -20.24 10.09 -12.70
CA ILE A 57 -19.74 9.25 -13.79
C ILE A 57 -20.50 9.52 -15.08
N ALA A 58 -21.83 9.61 -15.03
CA ALA A 58 -22.65 9.90 -16.20
C ALA A 58 -22.30 11.26 -16.83
N GLU A 59 -22.12 12.31 -16.03
CA GLU A 59 -21.70 13.62 -16.54
C GLU A 59 -20.27 13.58 -17.11
N LEU A 60 -19.34 12.90 -16.43
CA LEU A 60 -17.96 12.78 -16.89
C LEU A 60 -17.87 12.04 -18.23
N GLN A 61 -18.64 10.98 -18.43
CA GLN A 61 -18.66 10.24 -19.69
C GLN A 61 -19.12 11.09 -20.88
N LYS A 62 -20.02 12.08 -20.65
CA LYS A 62 -20.46 13.00 -21.70
C LYS A 62 -19.31 13.88 -22.22
N VAL A 63 -18.28 14.15 -21.40
CA VAL A 63 -17.12 14.96 -21.82
C VAL A 63 -16.44 14.36 -23.05
N ASN A 64 -16.41 13.03 -23.19
CA ASN A 64 -15.83 12.36 -24.36
C ASN A 64 -16.50 12.75 -25.70
N ALA A 65 -17.79 13.05 -25.66
CA ALA A 65 -18.59 13.41 -26.84
C ALA A 65 -18.57 14.91 -27.16
N ILE A 66 -17.95 15.75 -26.32
CA ILE A 66 -17.93 17.21 -26.52
C ILE A 66 -17.02 17.57 -27.70
N PRO A 67 -17.54 18.28 -28.73
CA PRO A 67 -16.71 18.84 -29.80
C PRO A 67 -15.72 19.87 -29.23
N ASN A 68 -14.50 19.91 -29.77
CA ASN A 68 -13.44 20.84 -29.35
C ASN A 68 -12.98 20.69 -27.88
N LYS A 69 -13.24 19.54 -27.22
CA LYS A 69 -12.60 19.23 -25.93
C LYS A 69 -11.07 19.22 -26.07
N THR A 70 -10.38 19.61 -25.02
CA THR A 70 -8.90 19.61 -24.98
C THR A 70 -8.34 18.34 -24.33
N ALA A 71 -7.04 18.12 -24.51
CA ALA A 71 -6.34 17.06 -23.77
C ALA A 71 -6.38 17.32 -22.24
N TYR A 72 -6.36 18.59 -21.83
CA TYR A 72 -6.53 18.98 -20.43
C TYR A 72 -7.93 18.64 -19.88
N ASP A 73 -9.00 18.84 -20.67
CA ASP A 73 -10.35 18.42 -20.28
C ASP A 73 -10.41 16.90 -20.01
N THR A 74 -9.75 16.13 -20.89
CA THR A 74 -9.67 14.67 -20.76
C THR A 74 -8.88 14.26 -19.53
N TYR A 75 -7.80 14.97 -19.21
CA TYR A 75 -7.02 14.76 -17.99
C TYR A 75 -7.85 14.99 -16.72
N VAL A 76 -8.55 16.13 -16.63
CA VAL A 76 -9.43 16.47 -15.49
C VAL A 76 -10.59 15.48 -15.37
N MET A 77 -11.21 15.11 -16.50
CA MET A 77 -12.26 14.09 -16.53
C MET A 77 -11.77 12.77 -15.94
N ASN A 78 -10.60 12.28 -16.37
CA ASN A 78 -10.04 11.02 -15.89
C ASN A 78 -9.69 11.07 -14.39
N GLN A 79 -9.23 12.22 -13.88
CA GLN A 79 -8.99 12.41 -12.44
C GLN A 79 -10.27 12.21 -11.63
N LEU A 80 -11.38 12.82 -12.06
CA LEU A 80 -12.68 12.69 -11.39
C LEU A 80 -13.27 11.29 -11.57
N LEU A 81 -13.11 10.66 -12.74
CA LEU A 81 -13.55 9.28 -12.99
C LEU A 81 -12.82 8.30 -12.08
N ALA A 82 -11.49 8.40 -11.98
CA ALA A 82 -10.69 7.55 -11.10
C ALA A 82 -11.18 7.63 -9.65
N PHE A 83 -11.46 8.84 -9.16
CA PHE A 83 -12.01 9.04 -7.82
C PHE A 83 -13.41 8.42 -7.66
N ALA A 84 -14.34 8.73 -8.56
CA ALA A 84 -15.72 8.24 -8.48
C ALA A 84 -15.79 6.71 -8.60
N TYR A 85 -15.05 6.10 -9.52
CA TYR A 85 -15.00 4.64 -9.65
C TYR A 85 -14.36 3.97 -8.44
N THR A 86 -13.32 4.57 -7.85
CA THR A 86 -12.72 4.05 -6.61
C THR A 86 -13.74 4.07 -5.47
N LYS A 87 -14.54 5.14 -5.32
CA LYS A 87 -15.60 5.23 -4.32
C LYS A 87 -16.73 4.21 -4.54
N LYS A 88 -16.96 3.81 -5.78
CA LYS A 88 -17.90 2.74 -6.14
C LYS A 88 -17.28 1.33 -6.09
N ASN A 89 -16.02 1.18 -5.67
CA ASN A 89 -15.28 -0.08 -5.73
C ASN A 89 -15.20 -0.70 -7.15
N ASN A 90 -15.38 0.12 -8.20
CA ASN A 90 -15.18 -0.31 -9.58
C ASN A 90 -13.71 -0.15 -9.96
N PHE A 91 -12.88 -1.05 -9.44
CA PHE A 91 -11.42 -0.96 -9.59
C PHE A 91 -10.95 -1.16 -11.04
N VAL A 92 -11.75 -1.84 -11.88
CA VAL A 92 -11.45 -2.01 -13.31
C VAL A 92 -11.46 -0.67 -14.03
N GLU A 93 -12.54 0.10 -13.87
CA GLU A 93 -12.67 1.40 -14.53
C GLU A 93 -11.82 2.48 -13.85
N ALA A 94 -11.63 2.39 -12.52
CA ALA A 94 -10.69 3.25 -11.81
C ALA A 94 -9.26 3.09 -12.35
N ALA A 95 -8.79 1.85 -12.55
CA ALA A 95 -7.47 1.58 -13.10
C ALA A 95 -7.29 2.19 -14.49
N LYS A 96 -8.25 2.00 -15.40
CA LYS A 96 -8.21 2.60 -16.75
C LYS A 96 -8.10 4.12 -16.71
N ALA A 97 -8.87 4.78 -15.84
CA ALA A 97 -8.84 6.23 -15.69
C ALA A 97 -7.51 6.74 -15.10
N MET A 98 -6.89 5.98 -14.19
CA MET A 98 -5.55 6.28 -13.66
C MET A 98 -4.44 6.02 -14.70
N GLU A 99 -4.50 4.92 -15.44
CA GLU A 99 -3.58 4.63 -16.55
C GLU A 99 -3.62 5.76 -17.61
N ALA A 100 -4.80 6.26 -17.95
CA ALA A 100 -4.97 7.39 -18.87
C ALA A 100 -4.35 8.70 -18.32
N GLN A 101 -4.44 8.94 -17.01
CA GLN A 101 -3.77 10.08 -16.37
C GLN A 101 -2.24 9.94 -16.40
N LEU A 102 -1.70 8.73 -16.21
CA LEU A 102 -0.25 8.48 -16.28
C LEU A 102 0.31 8.74 -17.69
N ALA A 103 -0.46 8.41 -18.72
CA ALA A 103 -0.13 8.65 -20.12
C ALA A 103 -0.21 10.15 -20.52
N SER A 104 -0.86 10.98 -19.71
CA SER A 104 -1.03 12.41 -19.97
C SER A 104 0.28 13.19 -19.84
N SER A 105 0.48 14.18 -20.70
CA SER A 105 1.56 15.17 -20.59
C SER A 105 1.37 16.14 -19.41
N TYR A 106 0.14 16.26 -18.90
CA TYR A 106 -0.18 17.16 -17.79
C TYR A 106 0.16 16.60 -16.41
N ALA A 107 0.43 15.29 -16.30
CA ALA A 107 0.86 14.68 -15.06
C ALA A 107 2.35 14.97 -14.82
N THR A 108 2.66 15.77 -13.80
CA THR A 108 4.04 16.02 -13.38
C THR A 108 4.72 14.73 -12.87
N PRO A 109 6.06 14.66 -12.84
CA PRO A 109 6.76 13.48 -12.30
C PRO A 109 6.33 13.09 -10.89
N ALA A 110 6.16 14.08 -9.99
CA ALA A 110 5.68 13.85 -8.63
C ALA A 110 4.24 13.29 -8.59
N GLN A 111 3.35 13.83 -9.43
CA GLN A 111 1.98 13.32 -9.56
C GLN A 111 1.97 11.90 -10.12
N LYS A 112 2.84 11.56 -11.08
CA LYS A 112 2.96 10.20 -11.62
C LYS A 112 3.36 9.21 -10.54
N VAL A 113 4.31 9.56 -9.66
CA VAL A 113 4.67 8.72 -8.51
C VAL A 113 3.47 8.50 -7.59
N GLN A 114 2.76 9.56 -7.22
CA GLN A 114 1.60 9.45 -6.33
C GLN A 114 0.46 8.64 -6.97
N LEU A 115 0.23 8.83 -8.27
CA LEU A 115 -0.78 8.11 -9.02
C LEU A 115 -0.43 6.63 -9.18
N ASN A 116 0.84 6.29 -9.39
CA ASN A 116 1.32 4.90 -9.37
C ASN A 116 1.08 4.24 -8.01
N LYS A 117 1.31 4.94 -6.89
CA LYS A 117 1.00 4.40 -5.55
C LYS A 117 -0.49 4.15 -5.34
N GLN A 118 -1.36 5.02 -5.87
CA GLN A 118 -2.81 4.80 -5.83
C GLN A 118 -3.22 3.62 -6.71
N LEU A 119 -2.70 3.59 -7.94
CA LEU A 119 -2.96 2.53 -8.92
C LEU A 119 -2.51 1.16 -8.42
N LEU A 120 -1.42 1.10 -7.66
CA LEU A 120 -0.97 -0.12 -6.97
C LEU A 120 -2.07 -0.68 -6.06
N GLY A 121 -2.67 0.17 -5.22
CA GLY A 121 -3.79 -0.21 -4.37
C GLY A 121 -5.02 -0.63 -5.19
N VAL A 122 -5.31 0.09 -6.29
CA VAL A 122 -6.43 -0.25 -7.18
C VAL A 122 -6.24 -1.63 -7.83
N TYR A 123 -5.07 -1.93 -8.40
CA TYR A 123 -4.79 -3.26 -8.96
C TYR A 123 -4.88 -4.36 -7.91
N PHE A 124 -4.37 -4.12 -6.70
CA PHE A 124 -4.46 -5.09 -5.62
C PHE A 124 -5.93 -5.39 -5.25
N ASN A 125 -6.77 -4.37 -5.12
CA ASN A 125 -8.20 -4.52 -4.85
C ASN A 125 -8.97 -5.15 -6.02
N GLN A 126 -8.53 -4.91 -7.25
CA GLN A 126 -9.00 -5.61 -8.45
C GLN A 126 -8.61 -7.10 -8.46
N LYS A 127 -7.81 -7.57 -7.49
CA LYS A 127 -7.16 -8.90 -7.47
C LYS A 127 -6.20 -9.12 -8.64
N ASN A 128 -5.76 -8.04 -9.28
CA ASN A 128 -4.74 -8.09 -10.32
C ASN A 128 -3.35 -8.04 -9.68
N TYR A 129 -3.00 -9.10 -8.96
CA TYR A 129 -1.76 -9.18 -8.19
C TYR A 129 -0.52 -9.11 -9.07
N ALA A 130 -0.59 -9.58 -10.32
CA ALA A 130 0.50 -9.48 -11.29
C ALA A 130 0.82 -8.00 -11.59
N LYS A 131 -0.16 -7.21 -12.05
CA LYS A 131 0.04 -5.77 -12.30
C LYS A 131 0.44 -5.00 -11.04
N ALA A 132 -0.13 -5.36 -9.88
CA ALA A 132 0.26 -4.77 -8.61
C ALA A 132 1.75 -5.03 -8.30
N ALA A 133 2.22 -6.26 -8.45
CA ALA A 133 3.62 -6.61 -8.22
C ALA A 133 4.55 -5.91 -9.22
N ASP A 134 4.21 -5.87 -10.50
CA ASP A 134 5.00 -5.18 -11.53
C ASP A 134 5.16 -3.69 -11.21
N LEU A 135 4.06 -3.01 -10.88
CA LEU A 135 4.08 -1.59 -10.54
C LEU A 135 4.83 -1.32 -9.23
N ALA A 136 4.67 -2.17 -8.23
CA ALA A 136 5.43 -2.02 -6.99
C ALA A 136 6.93 -2.25 -7.19
N ASN A 137 7.34 -3.23 -8.02
CA ASN A 137 8.74 -3.43 -8.39
C ASN A 137 9.33 -2.22 -9.13
N GLN A 138 8.54 -1.57 -9.99
CA GLN A 138 8.95 -0.31 -10.64
C GLN A 138 9.19 0.80 -9.60
N LEU A 139 8.28 0.97 -8.65
CA LEU A 139 8.42 1.95 -7.56
C LEU A 139 9.64 1.66 -6.67
N VAL A 140 9.94 0.39 -6.40
CA VAL A 140 11.14 -0.03 -5.66
C VAL A 140 12.40 0.33 -6.45
N SER A 141 12.44 -0.02 -7.74
CA SER A 141 13.60 0.22 -8.60
C SER A 141 13.87 1.71 -8.83
N SER A 142 12.82 2.55 -8.81
CA SER A 142 12.95 3.99 -8.93
C SER A 142 13.24 4.71 -7.61
N GLY A 143 13.40 3.99 -6.49
CA GLY A 143 13.58 4.57 -5.16
C GLY A 143 12.35 5.33 -4.63
N ALA A 144 11.17 5.13 -5.23
CA ALA A 144 9.93 5.81 -4.85
C ALA A 144 9.04 4.98 -3.91
N ALA A 145 9.42 3.72 -3.64
CA ALA A 145 8.71 2.83 -2.75
C ALA A 145 8.76 3.30 -1.29
N ASP A 146 7.63 3.20 -0.63
CA ASP A 146 7.46 3.38 0.81
C ASP A 146 7.06 2.05 1.48
N ALA A 147 6.88 2.06 2.80
CA ALA A 147 6.47 0.88 3.56
C ALA A 147 5.17 0.24 3.02
N ALA A 148 4.20 1.06 2.60
CA ALA A 148 2.95 0.57 2.01
C ALA A 148 3.20 -0.15 0.68
N THR A 149 4.09 0.39 -0.17
CA THR A 149 4.48 -0.24 -1.45
C THR A 149 5.07 -1.62 -1.21
N TYR A 150 5.99 -1.75 -0.26
CA TYR A 150 6.59 -3.04 0.08
C TYR A 150 5.58 -4.04 0.64
N ASN A 151 4.65 -3.57 1.49
CA ASN A 151 3.60 -4.43 2.06
C ASN A 151 2.66 -4.95 0.97
N VAL A 152 2.27 -4.12 0.00
CA VAL A 152 1.45 -4.56 -1.13
C VAL A 152 2.23 -5.53 -2.02
N LEU A 153 3.51 -5.28 -2.28
CA LEU A 153 4.35 -6.18 -3.08
C LEU A 153 4.49 -7.55 -2.43
N ALA A 154 4.76 -7.61 -1.12
CA ALA A 154 4.86 -8.86 -0.37
C ALA A 154 3.55 -9.66 -0.43
N GLN A 155 2.41 -9.00 -0.23
CA GLN A 155 1.09 -9.65 -0.35
C GLN A 155 0.78 -10.05 -1.80
N ALA A 156 1.17 -9.25 -2.78
CA ALA A 156 0.95 -9.56 -4.19
C ALA A 156 1.77 -10.79 -4.62
N TYR A 157 2.99 -10.94 -4.11
CA TYR A 157 3.78 -12.17 -4.30
C TYR A 157 3.12 -13.36 -3.64
N ASP A 158 2.68 -13.23 -2.40
CA ASP A 158 1.95 -14.29 -1.69
C ASP A 158 0.73 -14.78 -2.48
N LYS A 159 -0.13 -13.85 -2.94
CA LYS A 159 -1.34 -14.18 -3.72
C LYS A 159 -1.04 -14.76 -5.11
N GLN A 160 0.18 -14.60 -5.62
CA GLN A 160 0.65 -15.23 -6.85
C GLN A 160 1.30 -16.61 -6.62
N GLY A 161 1.37 -17.10 -5.38
CA GLY A 161 2.10 -18.32 -5.03
C GLY A 161 3.63 -18.15 -5.01
N LYS A 162 4.12 -16.90 -5.09
CA LYS A 162 5.53 -16.52 -5.03
C LYS A 162 5.97 -16.28 -3.58
N LEU A 163 5.66 -17.24 -2.71
CA LEU A 163 5.95 -17.13 -1.28
C LEU A 163 7.44 -16.97 -0.97
N PRO A 164 8.39 -17.66 -1.65
CA PRO A 164 9.82 -17.43 -1.46
C PRO A 164 10.25 -15.97 -1.71
N GLU A 165 9.68 -15.33 -2.73
CA GLU A 165 9.93 -13.93 -3.07
C GLU A 165 9.36 -12.99 -2.00
N ALA A 166 8.17 -13.31 -1.46
CA ALA A 166 7.57 -12.58 -0.36
C ALA A 166 8.45 -12.66 0.91
N VAL A 167 8.94 -13.86 1.28
CA VAL A 167 9.87 -14.05 2.41
C VAL A 167 11.15 -13.24 2.19
N LYS A 168 11.78 -13.36 1.01
CA LYS A 168 13.01 -12.62 0.69
C LYS A 168 12.82 -11.12 0.84
N LEU A 169 11.70 -10.58 0.35
CA LEU A 169 11.38 -9.16 0.42
C LEU A 169 11.20 -8.68 1.86
N VAL A 170 10.35 -9.36 2.65
CA VAL A 170 10.07 -8.96 4.03
C VAL A 170 11.33 -9.12 4.89
N LYS A 171 12.09 -10.21 4.71
CA LYS A 171 13.36 -10.44 5.40
C LYS A 171 14.37 -9.32 5.14
N ALA A 172 14.56 -8.91 3.89
CA ALA A 172 15.48 -7.82 3.56
C ALA A 172 15.11 -6.52 4.27
N ARG A 173 13.82 -6.23 4.43
CA ARG A 173 13.35 -5.05 5.18
C ARG A 173 13.57 -5.18 6.68
N VAL A 174 13.30 -6.37 7.24
CA VAL A 174 13.57 -6.68 8.64
C VAL A 174 15.06 -6.54 8.94
N ASP A 175 15.94 -7.01 8.06
CA ASP A 175 17.39 -6.95 8.28
C ASP A 175 17.97 -5.53 8.09
N ALA A 176 17.34 -4.70 7.26
CA ALA A 176 17.74 -3.31 7.06
C ALA A 176 17.22 -2.36 8.17
N SER A 177 16.27 -2.80 9.00
CA SER A 177 15.71 -1.98 10.07
C SER A 177 16.44 -2.19 11.38
N ALA A 178 16.88 -1.10 12.02
CA ALA A 178 17.49 -1.14 13.36
C ALA A 178 16.49 -1.65 14.43
N LYS A 179 15.20 -1.40 14.23
CA LYS A 179 14.11 -1.94 15.05
C LYS A 179 12.92 -2.24 14.13
N PRO A 180 12.85 -3.45 13.56
CA PRO A 180 11.71 -3.89 12.75
C PRO A 180 10.44 -3.84 13.59
N SER A 181 9.30 -3.51 12.98
CA SER A 181 8.04 -3.56 13.72
C SER A 181 7.67 -5.02 14.05
N GLU A 182 6.96 -5.22 15.17
CA GLU A 182 6.46 -6.54 15.56
C GLU A 182 5.61 -7.16 14.44
N ASN A 183 4.75 -6.37 13.79
CA ASN A 183 3.92 -6.83 12.67
C ASN A 183 4.74 -7.32 11.46
N GLU A 184 5.89 -6.71 11.16
CA GLU A 184 6.76 -7.17 10.07
C GLU A 184 7.44 -8.50 10.40
N LEU A 185 7.85 -8.68 11.65
CA LEU A 185 8.39 -9.95 12.14
C LEU A 185 7.33 -11.05 12.13
N LEU A 186 6.12 -10.76 12.60
CA LEU A 186 5.01 -11.72 12.56
C LEU A 186 4.58 -12.08 11.13
N LEU A 187 4.61 -11.11 10.21
CA LEU A 187 4.37 -11.38 8.79
C LEU A 187 5.45 -12.28 8.18
N LEU A 188 6.72 -12.01 8.49
CA LEU A 188 7.84 -12.84 8.06
C LEU A 188 7.70 -14.28 8.60
N LEU A 189 7.32 -14.40 9.88
CA LEU A 189 7.09 -15.67 10.55
C LEU A 189 5.98 -16.48 9.88
N ASP A 190 4.83 -15.86 9.58
CA ASP A 190 3.74 -16.51 8.84
C ASP A 190 4.23 -17.06 7.49
N TYR A 191 4.96 -16.24 6.73
CA TYR A 191 5.46 -16.64 5.43
C TYR A 191 6.50 -17.76 5.52
N GLN A 192 7.41 -17.71 6.50
CA GLN A 192 8.41 -18.75 6.74
C GLN A 192 7.76 -20.08 7.14
N ARG A 193 6.75 -20.07 8.01
CA ARG A 193 5.99 -21.26 8.40
C ARG A 193 5.32 -21.92 7.21
N ARG A 194 4.65 -21.12 6.38
CA ARG A 194 4.00 -21.60 5.15
C ARG A 194 5.01 -22.13 4.13
N LEU A 195 6.23 -21.56 4.10
CA LEU A 195 7.36 -22.03 3.30
C LEU A 195 8.07 -23.24 3.93
N LYS A 196 7.75 -23.60 5.18
CA LYS A 196 8.45 -24.61 6.00
C LYS A 196 9.94 -24.29 6.19
N ASP A 197 10.28 -23.00 6.27
CA ASP A 197 11.63 -22.52 6.55
C ASP A 197 11.88 -22.48 8.06
N THR A 198 12.20 -23.63 8.66
CA THR A 198 12.43 -23.77 10.11
C THR A 198 13.58 -22.91 10.61
N ASN A 199 14.66 -22.78 9.83
CA ASN A 199 15.82 -21.97 10.20
C ASN A 199 15.47 -20.48 10.20
N GLY A 200 14.77 -20.03 9.15
CA GLY A 200 14.27 -18.67 9.07
C GLY A 200 13.28 -18.36 10.18
N GLU A 201 12.37 -19.29 10.49
CA GLU A 201 11.39 -19.15 11.57
C GLU A 201 12.09 -18.92 12.92
N MET A 202 13.09 -19.75 13.25
CA MET A 202 13.88 -19.61 14.48
C MET A 202 14.62 -18.28 14.55
N ALA A 203 15.27 -17.86 13.46
CA ALA A 203 15.95 -16.56 13.41
C ALA A 203 14.99 -15.38 13.58
N THR A 204 13.75 -15.50 13.09
CA THR A 204 12.71 -14.49 13.30
C THR A 204 12.23 -14.47 14.75
N PHE A 205 12.09 -15.64 15.39
CA PHE A 205 11.77 -15.72 16.82
C PHE A 205 12.86 -15.08 17.70
N GLU A 206 14.14 -15.31 17.40
CA GLU A 206 15.25 -14.65 18.11
C GLU A 206 15.14 -13.12 18.05
N LYS A 207 14.79 -12.56 16.89
CA LYS A 207 14.51 -11.12 16.75
C LYS A 207 13.28 -10.70 17.56
N LEU A 208 12.20 -11.49 17.55
CA LEU A 208 10.98 -11.21 18.32
C LEU A 208 11.26 -11.15 19.82
N VAL A 209 11.96 -12.13 20.40
CA VAL A 209 12.30 -12.11 21.84
C VAL A 209 13.27 -10.99 22.19
N GLY A 210 14.17 -10.62 21.27
CA GLY A 210 15.12 -9.52 21.47
C GLY A 210 14.47 -8.13 21.46
N PHE A 211 13.54 -7.88 20.55
CA PHE A 211 12.89 -6.56 20.40
C PHE A 211 11.56 -6.42 21.13
N TYR A 212 10.83 -7.53 21.31
CA TYR A 212 9.45 -7.60 21.80
C TYR A 212 9.26 -8.82 22.75
N PRO A 213 9.94 -8.85 23.91
CA PRO A 213 9.95 -10.03 24.77
C PRO A 213 8.55 -10.33 25.35
N LYS A 214 7.85 -11.27 24.74
CA LYS A 214 6.57 -11.82 25.21
C LYS A 214 6.73 -13.31 25.51
N ALA A 215 6.03 -13.80 26.53
CA ALA A 215 6.08 -15.21 26.92
C ALA A 215 5.78 -16.15 25.73
N GLU A 216 4.81 -15.79 24.87
CA GLU A 216 4.46 -16.55 23.66
C GLU A 216 5.64 -16.74 22.68
N TYR A 217 6.56 -15.78 22.56
CA TYR A 217 7.71 -15.93 21.67
C TYR A 217 8.80 -16.79 22.30
N TRP A 218 9.01 -16.65 23.61
CA TRP A 218 9.93 -17.52 24.35
C TRP A 218 9.51 -18.99 24.30
N GLU A 219 8.21 -19.27 24.39
CA GLU A 219 7.67 -20.64 24.27
C GLU A 219 8.06 -21.33 22.95
N ASN A 220 8.30 -20.56 21.87
CA ASN A 220 8.73 -21.10 20.59
C ASN A 220 10.25 -21.31 20.48
N ILE A 221 11.06 -20.70 21.36
CA ILE A 221 12.53 -20.82 21.34
C ILE A 221 13.03 -21.84 22.38
N ILE A 222 12.38 -21.88 23.54
CA ILE A 222 12.78 -22.74 24.68
C ILE A 222 12.98 -24.21 24.30
N PRO A 223 12.12 -24.85 23.48
CA PRO A 223 12.33 -26.24 23.08
C PRO A 223 13.67 -26.46 22.39
N THR A 224 14.09 -25.53 21.53
CA THR A 224 15.39 -25.56 20.85
C THR A 224 16.54 -25.36 21.83
N LEU A 225 16.37 -24.51 22.83
CA LEU A 225 17.38 -24.30 23.89
C LEU A 225 17.48 -25.49 24.85
N ARG A 226 16.45 -26.32 24.98
CA ARG A 226 16.43 -27.55 25.78
C ARG A 226 16.84 -28.79 24.97
N ALA A 227 17.53 -28.61 23.84
CA ALA A 227 17.98 -29.73 23.02
C ALA A 227 18.85 -30.72 23.85
N PRO A 228 18.72 -32.04 23.63
CA PRO A 228 19.54 -33.04 24.32
C PRO A 228 21.04 -32.80 24.09
N GLY A 229 21.85 -33.05 25.13
CA GLY A 229 23.31 -32.93 25.06
C GLY A 229 23.89 -31.59 25.54
N ASN A 230 23.04 -30.70 26.07
CA ASN A 230 23.47 -29.52 26.81
C ASN A 230 24.20 -29.87 28.11
N SER A 231 25.08 -28.98 28.58
CA SER A 231 25.68 -29.08 29.91
C SER A 231 24.69 -28.68 31.02
N ASP A 232 24.95 -29.13 32.25
CA ASP A 232 24.14 -28.77 33.42
C ASP A 232 24.04 -27.25 33.61
N GLU A 233 25.13 -26.52 33.36
CA GLU A 233 25.13 -25.05 33.44
C GLU A 233 24.20 -24.41 32.40
N MET A 234 24.19 -24.95 31.18
CA MET A 234 23.30 -24.47 30.13
C MET A 234 21.85 -24.76 30.49
N ASN A 235 21.55 -25.99 30.94
CA ASN A 235 20.20 -26.37 31.34
C ASN A 235 19.71 -25.50 32.52
N LEU A 236 20.56 -25.23 33.52
CA LEU A 236 20.23 -24.29 34.61
C LEU A 236 20.00 -22.86 34.10
N GLY A 237 20.77 -22.42 33.10
CA GLY A 237 20.57 -21.15 32.42
C GLY A 237 19.20 -21.07 31.74
N VAL A 238 18.79 -22.14 31.04
CA VAL A 238 17.49 -22.23 30.38
C VAL A 238 16.35 -22.22 31.42
N LEU A 239 16.47 -22.93 32.53
CA LEU A 239 15.45 -22.87 33.61
C LEU A 239 15.31 -21.46 34.19
N ARG A 240 16.42 -20.75 34.41
CA ARG A 240 16.39 -19.35 34.88
C ARG A 240 15.71 -18.44 33.85
N LEU A 241 15.97 -18.64 32.56
CA LEU A 241 15.29 -17.93 31.48
C LEU A 241 13.78 -18.26 31.46
N MET A 242 13.40 -19.53 31.64
CA MET A 242 12.00 -19.93 31.67
C MET A 242 11.25 -19.29 32.84
N SER A 243 11.89 -19.20 34.00
CA SER A 243 11.36 -18.52 35.18
C SER A 243 11.18 -17.01 34.94
N SER A 244 12.20 -16.33 34.40
CA SER A 244 12.14 -14.87 34.17
C SER A 244 11.17 -14.46 33.06
N THR A 245 10.87 -15.37 32.12
CA THR A 245 9.95 -15.15 31.01
C THR A 245 8.54 -15.67 31.27
N ASN A 246 8.27 -16.20 32.47
CA ASN A 246 6.98 -16.79 32.88
C ASN A 246 6.52 -17.93 31.94
N THR A 247 7.48 -18.73 31.46
CA THR A 247 7.25 -19.89 30.59
C THR A 247 7.48 -21.22 31.32
N LEU A 248 8.04 -21.19 32.54
CA LEU A 248 8.10 -22.33 33.46
C LEU A 248 6.72 -22.58 34.06
N LYS A 249 5.94 -23.51 33.51
CA LYS A 249 4.51 -23.68 33.84
C LYS A 249 4.17 -25.05 34.40
N LYS A 250 4.96 -26.08 34.12
CA LYS A 250 4.67 -27.47 34.50
C LYS A 250 5.76 -28.03 35.42
N PRO A 251 5.40 -28.91 36.37
CA PRO A 251 6.38 -29.62 37.20
C PRO A 251 7.40 -30.42 36.35
N ASP A 252 6.95 -30.97 35.22
CA ASP A 252 7.80 -31.73 34.28
C ASP A 252 8.90 -30.86 33.65
N ASP A 253 8.71 -29.54 33.58
CA ASP A 253 9.70 -28.61 33.04
C ASP A 253 11.00 -28.57 33.88
N VAL A 254 10.93 -29.00 35.15
CA VAL A 254 12.06 -29.03 36.10
C VAL A 254 12.71 -30.41 36.20
N THR A 255 12.01 -31.47 35.78
CA THR A 255 12.42 -32.87 36.00
C THR A 255 13.00 -33.56 34.76
N GLU A 256 12.82 -32.98 33.56
CA GLU A 256 13.41 -33.45 32.29
C GLU A 256 14.81 -32.87 31.99
N MET A 257 15.65 -32.65 33.01
CA MET A 257 17.07 -32.27 32.82
C MET A 257 17.97 -33.49 32.82
#